data_AF-A0A9P5VDQ2-F1
#
_entry.id   AF-A0A9P5VDQ2-F1
#
_cell.length_a   1.000
_cell.length_b   1.000
_cell.length_c   1.000
_cell.angle_alpha   90.00
_cell.angle_beta   90.00
_cell.angle_gamma   90.00
#
_symmetry.space_group_name_H-M   'P 1'
#
loop_
_entity.id
_entity.type
_entity.pdbx_description
1 polymer ?
#
loop_
_entity_poly.entity_id
_entity_poly.type
_entity_poly.pdbx_seq_one_letter_code
_entity_poly.pdbx_strand_id
1 'polypeptide(L)'
;MDPEATKRSIEICDALKSEFKHGRLYIHAFQEEFMLQNQLDKLEAVSGGAALALTRLEGDLLHYKEHFNKLAISFTEQTSKEKFLRAIDEDIPINITLDKSKAANLRRRLEEREQVVSQIQTEIGEVAEVACRDYDGLHKTITELRSMLQEMDYMENNYAELKKADDNFTGMTPEYTQQVLAKQTQELHNLHQRSDELTAEIEELKWQESRLKESNQKLTVQRNQVELQAKEAILMSALRRPELESAYKECLEATELYQDAVGLESAQYLEESNVLVLKYKVLPGSSTLHSVDPSKARTTQVGKNGRKAVFLQLSMKLHPRSGRLMLVTVENAGCDVKDVIQTAKTRNDISFLVAETLDRVMKAHP
;
A
#
# COMPACT_ATOMS: atom_id res chain seq x y z
N MET A 1 -42.23 8.62 13.38
CA MET A 1 -41.99 9.54 12.25
C MET A 1 -40.73 9.07 11.57
N ASP A 2 -40.79 8.82 10.26
CA ASP A 2 -39.68 8.25 9.50
C ASP A 2 -38.47 9.21 9.52
N PRO A 3 -37.34 8.84 10.14
CA PRO A 3 -36.16 9.69 10.21
C PRO A 3 -35.55 9.97 8.84
N GLU A 4 -35.80 9.13 7.83
CA GLU A 4 -35.42 9.45 6.46
C GLU A 4 -36.27 10.58 5.85
N ALA A 5 -37.56 10.64 6.17
CA ALA A 5 -38.46 11.66 5.64
C ALA A 5 -38.11 13.06 6.19
N THR A 6 -37.74 13.15 7.47
CA THR A 6 -37.22 14.40 8.06
C THR A 6 -35.83 14.76 7.55
N LYS A 7 -34.97 13.77 7.29
CA LYS A 7 -33.66 14.04 6.67
C LYS A 7 -33.82 14.59 5.25
N ARG A 8 -34.70 13.99 4.43
CA ARG A 8 -35.00 14.48 3.07
C ARG A 8 -35.62 15.87 3.09
N SER A 9 -36.49 16.19 4.03
CA SER A 9 -37.09 17.54 4.11
C SER A 9 -36.05 18.61 4.51
N ILE A 10 -35.12 18.28 5.41
CA ILE A 10 -33.99 19.16 5.77
C ILE A 10 -33.07 19.37 4.56
N GLU A 11 -32.72 18.31 3.84
CA GLU A 11 -31.90 18.39 2.62
C GLU A 11 -32.55 19.26 1.53
N ILE A 12 -33.87 19.16 1.35
CA ILE A 12 -34.63 20.01 0.41
C ILE A 12 -34.63 21.48 0.85
N CYS A 13 -34.82 21.76 2.15
CA CYS A 13 -34.77 23.12 2.69
C CYS A 13 -33.38 23.75 2.56
N ASP A 14 -32.31 22.98 2.77
CA ASP A 14 -30.94 23.46 2.59
C ASP A 14 -30.60 23.67 1.11
N ALA A 15 -31.10 22.81 0.21
CA ALA A 15 -31.01 23.02 -1.22
C ALA A 15 -31.70 24.32 -1.66
N LEU A 16 -32.95 24.56 -1.22
CA LEU A 16 -33.70 25.79 -1.48
C LEU A 16 -33.00 27.04 -0.92
N LYS A 17 -32.42 26.97 0.28
CA LYS A 17 -31.60 28.07 0.83
C LYS A 17 -30.36 28.34 0.00
N SER A 18 -29.71 27.29 -0.50
CA SER A 18 -28.54 27.41 -1.37
C SER A 18 -28.91 28.04 -2.71
N GLU A 19 -30.03 27.63 -3.30
CA GLU A 19 -30.57 28.22 -4.53
C GLU A 19 -30.97 29.68 -4.33
N PHE A 20 -31.55 30.04 -3.18
CA PHE A 20 -31.88 31.44 -2.88
C PHE A 20 -30.64 32.31 -2.71
N LYS A 21 -29.58 31.79 -2.07
CA LYS A 21 -28.27 32.45 -2.03
C LYS A 21 -27.68 32.60 -3.44
N HIS A 22 -27.81 31.58 -4.28
CA HIS A 22 -27.31 31.61 -5.65
C HIS A 22 -28.12 32.56 -6.55
N GLY A 23 -29.43 32.63 -6.40
CA GLY A 23 -30.29 33.61 -7.08
C GLY A 23 -29.97 35.05 -6.68
N ARG A 24 -29.61 35.28 -5.41
CA ARG A 24 -29.14 36.59 -4.92
C ARG A 24 -27.76 36.97 -5.47
N LEU A 25 -26.89 35.99 -5.73
CA LEU A 25 -25.64 36.17 -6.48
C LEU A 25 -25.92 36.48 -7.96
N TYR A 26 -26.95 35.89 -8.55
CA TYR A 26 -27.37 36.19 -9.93
C TYR A 26 -27.78 37.65 -10.12
N ILE A 27 -28.48 38.26 -9.15
CA ILE A 27 -28.82 39.68 -9.20
C ILE A 27 -27.56 40.56 -9.12
N HIS A 28 -26.58 40.18 -8.29
CA HIS A 28 -25.31 40.91 -8.19
C HIS A 28 -24.44 40.76 -9.45
N ALA A 29 -24.31 39.54 -9.98
CA ALA A 29 -23.58 39.27 -11.22
C ALA A 29 -24.22 40.00 -12.42
N PHE A 30 -25.56 40.01 -12.48
CA PHE A 30 -26.30 40.78 -13.47
C PHE A 30 -26.08 42.29 -13.34
N GLN A 31 -25.96 42.80 -12.10
CA GLN A 31 -25.66 44.22 -11.85
C GLN A 31 -24.22 44.57 -12.27
N GLU A 32 -23.25 43.67 -12.08
CA GLU A 32 -21.88 43.82 -12.56
C GLU A 32 -21.79 43.76 -14.09
N GLU A 33 -22.44 42.78 -14.74
CA GLU A 33 -22.52 42.69 -16.20
C GLU A 33 -23.16 43.94 -16.80
N PHE A 34 -24.25 44.44 -16.19
CA PHE A 34 -24.89 45.69 -16.62
C PHE A 34 -23.93 46.88 -16.53
N MET A 35 -23.16 47.00 -15.44
CA MET A 35 -22.18 48.08 -15.28
C MET A 35 -21.03 47.98 -16.28
N LEU A 36 -20.56 46.77 -16.59
CA LEU A 36 -19.53 46.51 -17.60
C LEU A 36 -20.03 46.82 -19.01
N GLN A 37 -21.25 46.39 -19.35
CA GLN A 37 -21.84 46.64 -20.67
C GLN A 37 -22.07 48.13 -20.90
N ASN A 38 -22.57 48.86 -19.90
CA ASN A 38 -22.75 50.32 -19.97
C ASN A 38 -21.41 51.08 -20.06
N GLN A 39 -20.32 50.51 -19.54
CA GLN A 39 -18.97 51.07 -19.71
C GLN A 39 -18.42 50.80 -21.12
N LEU A 40 -18.66 49.61 -21.69
CA LEU A 40 -18.31 49.28 -23.06
C LEU A 40 -19.06 50.16 -24.08
N ASP A 41 -20.37 50.35 -23.88
CA ASP A 41 -21.21 51.15 -24.79
C ASP A 41 -20.83 52.64 -24.77
N LYS A 42 -20.33 53.15 -23.63
CA LYS A 42 -19.77 54.51 -23.54
C LYS A 42 -18.45 54.68 -24.31
N LEU A 43 -17.67 53.62 -24.47
CA LEU A 43 -16.42 53.65 -25.23
C LEU A 43 -16.66 53.55 -26.75
N GLU A 44 -17.70 52.83 -27.18
CA GLU A 44 -18.05 52.69 -28.60
C GLU A 44 -18.83 53.88 -29.19
N ALA A 45 -19.43 54.74 -28.35
CA ALA A 45 -20.23 55.90 -28.78
C ALA A 45 -19.42 57.08 -29.38
N VAL A 46 -18.08 57.01 -29.40
CA VAL A 46 -17.20 58.11 -29.86
C VAL A 46 -16.99 58.14 -31.38
N SER A 47 -17.46 57.13 -32.15
CA SER A 47 -17.17 57.05 -33.60
C SER A 47 -18.35 56.52 -34.43
N GLY A 48 -19.24 57.39 -34.91
CA GLY A 48 -20.20 57.04 -35.97
C GLY A 48 -21.42 57.99 -36.09
N GLY A 49 -21.72 58.46 -37.31
CA GLY A 49 -22.64 59.58 -37.60
C GLY A 49 -24.15 59.36 -37.34
N ALA A 50 -24.91 60.48 -37.36
CA ALA A 50 -26.26 60.66 -36.81
C ALA A 50 -27.38 59.70 -37.29
N ALA A 51 -27.27 59.08 -38.47
CA ALA A 51 -28.28 58.15 -38.97
C ALA A 51 -28.18 56.75 -38.32
N LEU A 52 -26.96 56.30 -37.97
CA LEU A 52 -26.75 55.06 -37.21
C LEU A 52 -27.05 55.26 -35.72
N ALA A 53 -26.92 56.49 -35.22
CA ALA A 53 -27.22 56.85 -33.84
C ALA A 53 -28.72 56.70 -33.51
N LEU A 54 -29.62 56.99 -34.45
CA LEU A 54 -31.07 56.84 -34.25
C LEU A 54 -31.49 55.36 -34.19
N THR A 55 -31.00 54.53 -35.10
CA THR A 55 -31.25 53.07 -35.07
C THR A 55 -30.60 52.40 -33.87
N ARG A 56 -29.43 52.88 -33.42
CA ARG A 56 -28.77 52.40 -32.19
C ARG A 56 -29.57 52.80 -30.95
N LEU A 57 -30.08 54.03 -30.89
CA LEU A 57 -30.94 54.49 -29.79
C LEU A 57 -32.26 53.72 -29.70
N GLU A 58 -32.89 53.40 -30.84
CA GLU A 58 -34.09 52.55 -30.87
C GLU A 58 -33.81 51.12 -30.39
N GLY A 59 -32.66 50.56 -30.79
CA GLY A 59 -32.17 49.27 -30.29
C GLY A 59 -31.91 49.29 -28.79
N ASP A 60 -31.24 50.33 -28.29
CA ASP A 60 -30.95 50.52 -26.87
C ASP A 60 -32.25 50.66 -26.06
N LEU A 61 -33.22 51.44 -26.53
CA LEU A 61 -34.52 51.58 -25.87
C LEU A 61 -35.31 50.26 -25.82
N LEU A 62 -35.27 49.45 -26.88
CA LEU A 62 -35.84 48.10 -26.88
C LEU A 62 -35.11 47.19 -25.89
N HIS A 63 -33.79 47.25 -25.86
CA HIS A 63 -32.99 46.46 -24.94
C HIS A 63 -33.27 46.85 -23.48
N TYR A 64 -33.32 48.14 -23.15
CA TYR A 64 -33.68 48.60 -21.81
C TYR A 64 -35.10 48.14 -21.44
N LYS A 65 -36.05 48.19 -22.38
CA LYS A 65 -37.42 47.71 -22.14
C LYS A 65 -37.46 46.21 -21.82
N GLU A 66 -36.75 45.38 -22.57
CA GLU A 66 -36.64 43.94 -22.28
C GLU A 66 -35.95 43.68 -20.94
N HIS A 67 -34.90 44.46 -20.63
CA HIS A 67 -34.17 44.36 -19.38
C HIS A 67 -35.04 44.72 -18.17
N PHE A 68 -35.80 45.81 -18.25
CA PHE A 68 -36.77 46.18 -17.21
C PHE A 68 -37.87 45.14 -17.08
N ASN A 69 -38.30 44.50 -18.18
CA ASN A 69 -39.30 43.44 -18.12
C ASN A 69 -38.76 42.17 -17.42
N LYS A 70 -37.53 41.77 -17.71
CA LYS A 70 -36.85 40.67 -17.00
C LYS A 70 -36.67 40.97 -15.51
N LEU A 71 -36.28 42.20 -15.17
CA LEU A 71 -36.14 42.65 -13.79
C LEU A 71 -37.49 42.66 -13.06
N ALA A 72 -38.56 43.12 -13.72
CA ALA A 72 -39.91 43.10 -13.17
C ALA A 72 -40.40 41.67 -12.88
N ILE A 73 -40.20 40.74 -13.82
CA ILE A 73 -40.54 39.32 -13.62
C ILE A 73 -39.76 38.75 -12.43
N SER A 74 -38.43 38.94 -12.38
CA SER A 74 -37.60 38.45 -11.27
C SER A 74 -38.02 39.01 -9.91
N PHE A 75 -38.40 40.30 -9.84
CA PHE A 75 -38.85 40.92 -8.60
C PHE A 75 -40.22 40.40 -8.15
N THR A 76 -41.15 40.19 -9.08
CA THR A 76 -42.46 39.59 -8.76
C THR A 76 -42.33 38.15 -8.28
N GLU A 77 -41.43 37.37 -8.87
CA GLU A 77 -41.17 36.00 -8.44
C GLU A 77 -40.55 35.98 -7.04
N GLN A 78 -39.56 36.85 -6.77
CA GLN A 78 -38.91 36.90 -5.47
C GLN A 78 -39.84 37.38 -4.36
N THR A 79 -40.66 38.41 -4.61
CA THR A 79 -41.67 38.86 -3.64
C THR A 79 -42.76 37.82 -3.40
N SER A 80 -43.09 36.99 -4.40
CA SER A 80 -44.03 35.88 -4.24
C SER A 80 -43.42 34.74 -3.42
N LYS A 81 -42.15 34.39 -3.67
CA LYS A 81 -41.39 33.41 -2.86
C LYS A 81 -41.23 33.88 -1.42
N GLU A 82 -40.92 35.16 -1.18
CA GLU A 82 -40.84 35.73 0.16
C GLU A 82 -42.19 35.70 0.88
N LYS A 83 -43.29 36.07 0.20
CA LYS A 83 -44.64 35.98 0.76
C LYS A 83 -45.03 34.54 1.10
N PHE A 84 -44.67 33.57 0.25
CA PHE A 84 -44.93 32.16 0.51
C PHE A 84 -44.15 31.64 1.71
N LEU A 85 -42.85 31.96 1.80
CA LEU A 85 -42.02 31.60 2.96
C LEU A 85 -42.51 32.27 4.24
N ARG A 86 -42.90 33.56 4.19
CA ARG A 86 -43.49 34.24 5.34
C ARG A 86 -44.85 33.64 5.74
N ALA A 87 -45.66 33.18 4.80
CA ALA A 87 -46.91 32.48 5.11
C ALA A 87 -46.70 31.07 5.72
N ILE A 88 -45.55 30.45 5.48
CA ILE A 88 -45.16 29.19 6.12
C ILE A 88 -44.58 29.45 7.52
N ASP A 89 -43.79 30.50 7.69
CA ASP A 89 -43.13 30.85 8.97
C ASP A 89 -44.05 31.61 9.94
N GLU A 90 -45.12 32.27 9.47
CA GLU A 90 -46.17 32.82 10.33
C GLU A 90 -47.04 31.69 10.89
N ASP A 91 -46.57 31.09 11.98
CA ASP A 91 -47.39 30.32 12.92
C ASP A 91 -48.71 31.07 13.16
N ILE A 92 -49.82 30.48 12.72
CA ILE A 92 -51.18 30.93 13.04
C ILE A 92 -51.23 31.15 14.56
N PRO A 93 -51.38 32.39 15.07
CA PRO A 93 -51.48 32.60 16.49
C PRO A 93 -52.85 32.09 16.93
N ILE A 94 -52.89 30.83 17.36
CA ILE A 94 -54.06 30.20 17.96
C ILE A 94 -54.25 30.84 19.34
N ASN A 95 -54.78 32.05 19.37
CA ASN A 95 -55.18 32.73 20.59
C ASN A 95 -56.59 32.23 20.97
N ILE A 96 -56.71 30.94 21.28
CA ILE A 96 -57.96 30.43 21.84
C ILE A 96 -57.91 30.70 23.34
N THR A 97 -58.72 31.65 23.80
CA THR A 97 -59.26 31.67 25.16
C THR A 97 -60.12 30.43 25.35
N LEU A 98 -59.48 29.27 25.47
CA LEU A 98 -60.14 28.01 25.78
C LEU A 98 -60.36 28.04 27.29
N ASP A 99 -61.63 27.97 27.72
CA ASP A 99 -61.99 27.69 29.10
C ASP A 99 -61.03 26.62 29.65
N LYS A 100 -60.37 26.90 30.77
CA LYS A 100 -59.32 26.02 31.32
C LYS A 100 -59.79 24.56 31.44
N SER A 101 -61.09 24.32 31.64
CA SER A 101 -61.71 22.99 31.66
C SER A 101 -61.74 22.29 30.30
N LYS A 102 -62.04 23.00 29.21
CA LYS A 102 -62.03 22.45 27.84
C LYS A 102 -60.60 22.21 27.35
N ALA A 103 -59.65 23.09 27.70
CA ALA A 103 -58.23 22.87 27.43
C ALA A 103 -57.70 21.61 28.15
N ALA A 104 -58.07 21.41 29.42
CA ALA A 104 -57.67 20.23 30.18
C ALA A 104 -58.27 18.93 29.59
N ASN A 105 -59.53 18.95 29.16
CA ASN A 105 -60.17 17.80 28.51
C ASN A 105 -59.56 17.48 27.14
N LEU A 106 -59.20 18.49 26.34
CA LEU A 106 -58.51 18.29 25.06
C LEU A 106 -57.11 17.72 25.27
N ARG A 107 -56.36 18.20 26.29
CA ARG A 107 -55.04 17.65 26.65
C ARG A 107 -55.14 16.19 27.06
N ARG A 108 -56.09 15.83 27.93
CA ARG A 108 -56.30 14.43 28.32
C ARG A 108 -56.63 13.54 27.11
N ARG A 109 -57.50 13.99 26.21
CA ARG A 109 -57.84 13.24 24.98
C ARG A 109 -56.66 13.14 24.00
N LEU A 110 -55.77 14.12 24.01
CA LEU A 110 -54.55 14.11 23.20
C LEU A 110 -53.55 13.11 23.78
N GLU A 111 -53.32 13.13 25.09
CA GLU A 111 -52.49 12.15 25.81
C GLU A 111 -53.00 10.71 25.63
N GLU A 112 -54.31 10.48 25.74
CA GLU A 112 -54.92 9.18 25.48
C GLU A 112 -54.69 8.72 24.02
N ARG A 113 -54.83 9.63 23.05
CA ARG A 113 -54.57 9.31 21.63
C ARG A 113 -53.09 9.09 21.34
N GLU A 114 -52.20 9.86 21.95
CA GLU A 114 -50.76 9.66 21.84
C GLU A 114 -50.35 8.30 22.39
N GLN A 115 -50.95 7.88 23.51
CA GLN A 115 -50.72 6.55 24.08
C GLN A 115 -51.21 5.44 23.14
N VAL A 116 -52.40 5.58 22.55
CA VAL A 116 -52.92 4.62 21.56
C VAL A 116 -52.03 4.57 20.31
N VAL A 117 -51.59 5.74 19.81
CA VAL A 117 -50.68 5.81 18.65
C VAL A 117 -49.34 5.15 18.97
N SER A 118 -48.80 5.37 20.17
CA SER A 118 -47.56 4.72 20.64
C SER A 118 -47.72 3.20 20.68
N GLN A 119 -48.86 2.71 21.19
CA GLN A 119 -49.17 1.29 21.24
C GLN A 119 -49.30 0.66 19.84
N ILE A 120 -49.99 1.34 18.92
CA ILE A 120 -50.09 0.87 17.53
C ILE A 120 -48.72 0.87 16.85
N GLN A 121 -47.86 1.85 17.13
CA GLN A 121 -46.50 1.87 16.59
C GLN A 121 -45.66 0.69 17.11
N THR A 122 -45.81 0.32 18.38
CA THR A 122 -45.14 -0.87 18.93
C THR A 122 -45.66 -2.15 18.29
N GLU A 123 -46.97 -2.30 18.13
CA GLU A 123 -47.58 -3.48 17.49
C GLU A 123 -47.15 -3.62 16.03
N ILE A 124 -47.12 -2.51 15.27
CA ILE A 124 -46.61 -2.52 13.89
C ILE A 124 -45.13 -2.88 13.86
N GLY A 125 -44.33 -2.39 14.81
CA GLY A 125 -42.93 -2.74 14.94
C GLY A 125 -42.72 -4.25 15.15
N GLU A 126 -43.48 -4.85 16.08
CA GLU A 126 -43.43 -6.29 16.35
C GLU A 126 -43.85 -7.12 15.14
N VAL A 127 -44.94 -6.75 14.45
CA VAL A 127 -45.40 -7.43 13.25
C VAL A 127 -44.38 -7.31 12.11
N ALA A 128 -43.79 -6.13 11.93
CA ALA A 128 -42.76 -5.92 10.92
C ALA A 128 -41.51 -6.76 11.21
N GLU A 129 -41.08 -6.86 12.47
CA GLU A 129 -39.96 -7.71 12.85
C GLU A 129 -40.23 -9.20 12.55
N VAL A 130 -41.42 -9.70 12.89
CA VAL A 130 -41.80 -11.09 12.59
C VAL A 130 -41.82 -11.30 11.07
N ALA A 131 -42.43 -10.41 10.31
CA ALA A 131 -42.49 -10.50 8.85
C ALA A 131 -41.09 -10.50 8.20
N CYS A 132 -40.17 -9.68 8.70
CA CYS A 132 -38.78 -9.67 8.23
C CYS A 132 -38.07 -10.99 8.54
N ARG A 133 -38.23 -11.54 9.75
CA ARG A 133 -37.64 -12.84 10.13
C ARG A 133 -38.20 -13.98 9.27
N ASP A 134 -39.49 -13.98 9.00
CA ASP A 134 -40.14 -14.98 8.15
C ASP A 134 -39.67 -14.87 6.70
N TYR A 135 -39.54 -13.64 6.19
CA TYR A 135 -39.00 -13.39 4.85
C TYR A 135 -37.55 -13.86 4.73
N ASP A 136 -36.70 -13.58 5.71
CA ASP A 136 -35.31 -14.04 5.74
C ASP A 136 -35.22 -15.57 5.80
N GLY A 137 -36.10 -16.21 6.59
CA GLY A 137 -36.23 -17.66 6.66
C GLY A 137 -36.62 -18.27 5.30
N LEU A 138 -37.63 -17.69 4.65
CA LEU A 138 -38.09 -18.11 3.32
C LEU A 138 -37.01 -17.88 2.25
N HIS A 139 -36.28 -16.78 2.32
CA HIS A 139 -35.20 -16.50 1.38
C HIS A 139 -34.07 -17.54 1.51
N LYS A 140 -33.71 -17.93 2.74
CA LYS A 140 -32.71 -18.99 2.97
C LYS A 140 -33.16 -20.32 2.38
N THR A 141 -34.40 -20.74 2.64
CA THR A 141 -34.91 -22.02 2.10
C THR A 141 -34.98 -22.00 0.57
N ILE A 142 -35.34 -20.88 -0.05
CA ILE A 142 -35.30 -20.72 -1.52
C ILE A 142 -33.87 -20.83 -2.05
N THR A 143 -32.88 -20.24 -1.38
CA THR A 143 -31.48 -20.35 -1.82
C THR A 143 -30.94 -21.77 -1.68
N GLU A 144 -31.30 -22.49 -0.61
CA GLU A 144 -30.95 -23.90 -0.42
C GLU A 144 -31.59 -24.80 -1.48
N LEU A 145 -32.89 -24.60 -1.76
CA LEU A 145 -33.60 -25.33 -2.82
C LEU A 145 -32.97 -25.08 -4.20
N ARG A 146 -32.56 -23.85 -4.50
CA ARG A 146 -31.86 -23.53 -5.75
C ARG A 146 -30.52 -24.25 -5.85
N SER A 147 -29.77 -24.32 -4.75
CA SER A 147 -28.50 -25.07 -4.71
C SER A 147 -28.71 -26.57 -4.94
N MET A 148 -29.73 -27.16 -4.31
CA MET A 148 -30.03 -28.59 -4.49
C MET A 148 -30.46 -28.90 -5.93
N LEU A 149 -31.24 -28.03 -6.57
CA LEU A 149 -31.62 -28.21 -7.98
C LEU A 149 -30.39 -28.15 -8.90
N GLN A 150 -29.44 -27.24 -8.65
CA GLN A 150 -28.19 -27.19 -9.41
C GLN A 150 -27.34 -28.46 -9.21
N GLU A 151 -27.32 -29.01 -8.00
CA GLU A 151 -26.64 -30.27 -7.72
C GLU A 151 -27.33 -31.46 -8.42
N MET A 152 -28.66 -31.48 -8.47
CA MET A 152 -29.40 -32.48 -9.24
C MET A 152 -29.08 -32.41 -10.73
N ASP A 153 -29.09 -31.21 -11.33
CA ASP A 153 -28.73 -31.03 -12.74
C ASP A 153 -27.29 -31.51 -13.02
N TYR A 154 -26.36 -31.23 -12.09
CA TYR A 154 -24.98 -31.71 -12.19
C TYR A 154 -24.90 -33.25 -12.11
N MET A 155 -25.61 -33.87 -11.17
CA MET A 155 -25.64 -35.32 -11.02
C MET A 155 -26.31 -36.02 -12.22
N GLU A 156 -27.37 -35.44 -12.78
CA GLU A 156 -28.04 -35.96 -13.98
C GLU A 156 -27.11 -35.89 -15.21
N ASN A 157 -26.37 -34.81 -15.36
CA ASN A 157 -25.35 -34.69 -16.42
C ASN A 157 -24.25 -35.75 -16.26
N ASN A 158 -23.71 -35.92 -15.05
CA ASN A 158 -22.72 -36.95 -14.77
C ASN A 158 -23.25 -38.35 -15.02
N TYR A 159 -24.50 -38.62 -14.64
CA TYR A 159 -25.14 -39.90 -14.92
C TYR A 159 -25.32 -40.13 -16.42
N ALA A 160 -25.70 -39.11 -17.19
CA ALA A 160 -25.80 -39.22 -18.64
C ALA A 160 -24.43 -39.47 -19.30
N GLU A 161 -23.35 -38.87 -18.78
CA GLU A 161 -21.98 -39.13 -19.23
C GLU A 161 -21.52 -40.55 -18.89
N LEU A 162 -21.73 -40.99 -17.65
CA LEU A 162 -21.44 -42.34 -17.20
C LEU A 162 -22.22 -43.37 -18.01
N LYS A 163 -23.50 -43.11 -18.29
CA LYS A 163 -24.34 -43.99 -19.10
C LYS A 163 -23.85 -44.07 -20.55
N LYS A 164 -23.41 -42.95 -21.15
CA LYS A 164 -22.76 -42.98 -22.47
C LYS A 164 -21.46 -43.79 -22.44
N ALA A 165 -20.68 -43.69 -21.36
CA ALA A 165 -19.47 -44.47 -21.18
C ALA A 165 -19.76 -45.97 -21.00
N ASP A 166 -20.84 -46.32 -20.30
CA ASP A 166 -21.30 -47.69 -20.07
C ASP A 166 -21.92 -48.32 -21.35
N ASP A 167 -22.74 -47.56 -22.08
CA ASP A 167 -23.25 -47.97 -23.39
C ASP A 167 -22.10 -48.24 -24.38
N ASN A 168 -21.01 -47.44 -24.32
CA ASN A 168 -19.77 -47.72 -25.07
C ASN A 168 -19.03 -48.98 -24.58
N PHE A 169 -19.23 -49.40 -23.33
CA PHE A 169 -18.63 -50.58 -22.71
C PHE A 169 -19.40 -51.89 -23.01
N THR A 170 -20.71 -51.80 -23.25
CA THR A 170 -21.57 -52.99 -23.53
C THR A 170 -21.24 -53.75 -24.82
N GLY A 171 -20.29 -53.27 -25.62
CA GLY A 171 -19.73 -53.98 -26.78
C GLY A 171 -18.46 -54.81 -26.52
N MET A 172 -17.96 -54.90 -25.28
CA MET A 172 -16.72 -55.64 -24.99
C MET A 172 -16.97 -57.14 -24.83
N THR A 173 -16.44 -57.92 -25.76
CA THR A 173 -16.36 -59.38 -25.64
C THR A 173 -15.51 -59.78 -24.41
N PRO A 174 -15.78 -60.95 -23.80
CA PRO A 174 -15.01 -61.48 -22.67
C PRO A 174 -13.48 -61.57 -22.91
N GLU A 175 -13.06 -61.62 -24.16
CA GLU A 175 -11.65 -61.64 -24.57
C GLU A 175 -10.98 -60.27 -24.39
N TYR A 176 -11.71 -59.18 -24.64
CA TYR A 176 -11.19 -57.83 -24.45
C TYR A 176 -10.95 -57.53 -22.96
N THR A 177 -11.87 -57.95 -22.08
CA THR A 177 -11.72 -57.76 -20.63
C THR A 177 -10.54 -58.54 -20.07
N GLN A 178 -10.31 -59.77 -20.55
CA GLN A 178 -9.10 -60.54 -20.20
C GLN A 178 -7.82 -59.85 -20.67
N GLN A 179 -7.80 -59.27 -21.87
CA GLN A 179 -6.63 -58.56 -22.39
C GLN A 179 -6.31 -57.30 -21.56
N VAL A 180 -7.32 -56.52 -21.19
CA VAL A 180 -7.15 -55.33 -20.34
C VAL A 180 -6.66 -55.73 -18.95
N LEU A 181 -7.24 -56.78 -18.34
CA LEU A 181 -6.79 -57.28 -17.05
C LEU A 181 -5.34 -57.77 -17.10
N ALA A 182 -4.96 -58.51 -18.15
CA ALA A 182 -3.58 -58.95 -18.34
C ALA A 182 -2.61 -57.76 -18.44
N LYS A 183 -2.99 -56.73 -19.21
CA LYS A 183 -2.19 -55.49 -19.33
C LYS A 183 -2.06 -54.76 -18.00
N GLN A 184 -3.16 -54.57 -17.28
CA GLN A 184 -3.15 -53.92 -15.96
C GLN A 184 -2.32 -54.71 -14.94
N THR A 185 -2.40 -56.04 -14.96
CA THR A 185 -1.60 -56.90 -14.07
C THR A 185 -0.11 -56.78 -14.40
N GLN A 186 0.25 -56.70 -15.68
CA GLN A 186 1.62 -56.46 -16.11
C GLN A 186 2.11 -55.07 -15.71
N GLU A 187 1.29 -54.03 -15.86
CA GLU A 187 1.62 -52.67 -15.43
C GLU A 187 1.83 -52.59 -13.92
N LEU A 188 0.96 -53.23 -13.12
CA LEU A 188 1.13 -53.33 -11.67
C LEU A 188 2.42 -54.08 -11.30
N HIS A 189 2.73 -55.16 -12.00
CA HIS A 189 3.98 -55.90 -11.77
C HIS A 189 5.22 -55.03 -12.05
N ASN A 190 5.22 -54.29 -13.16
CA ASN A 190 6.30 -53.37 -13.51
C ASN A 190 6.44 -52.24 -12.46
N LEU A 191 5.33 -51.71 -11.95
CA LEU A 191 5.33 -50.70 -10.90
C LEU A 191 5.89 -51.25 -9.58
N HIS A 192 5.51 -52.48 -9.21
CA HIS A 192 6.07 -53.14 -8.03
C HIS A 192 7.57 -53.36 -8.17
N GLN A 193 8.03 -53.89 -9.31
CA GLN A 193 9.47 -54.04 -9.57
C GLN A 193 10.20 -52.70 -9.49
N ARG A 194 9.63 -51.64 -10.06
CA ARG A 194 10.24 -50.31 -9.99
C ARG A 194 10.27 -49.75 -8.56
N SER A 195 9.24 -50.02 -7.78
CA SER A 195 9.20 -49.66 -6.36
C SER A 195 10.30 -50.38 -5.59
N ASP A 196 10.51 -51.68 -5.84
CA ASP A 196 11.54 -52.48 -5.18
C ASP A 196 12.96 -52.05 -5.58
N GLU A 197 13.17 -51.65 -6.83
CA GLU A 197 14.43 -51.05 -7.28
C GLU A 197 14.73 -49.73 -6.56
N LEU A 198 13.72 -48.87 -6.44
CA LEU A 198 13.87 -47.58 -5.76
C LEU A 198 14.09 -47.73 -4.25
N THR A 199 13.44 -48.70 -3.60
CA THR A 199 13.69 -48.97 -2.17
C THR A 199 15.11 -49.47 -1.94
N ALA A 200 15.64 -50.34 -2.81
CA ALA A 200 17.02 -50.78 -2.76
C ALA A 200 18.01 -49.61 -2.95
N GLU A 201 17.75 -48.71 -3.90
CA GLU A 201 18.57 -47.51 -4.13
C GLU A 201 18.56 -46.57 -2.92
N ILE A 202 17.39 -46.39 -2.27
CA ILE A 202 17.26 -45.61 -1.04
C ILE A 202 18.10 -46.22 0.09
N GLU A 203 18.09 -47.53 0.25
CA GLU A 203 18.89 -48.22 1.27
C GLU A 203 20.39 -48.06 1.03
N GLU A 204 20.84 -48.17 -0.23
CA GLU A 204 22.24 -47.93 -0.60
C GLU A 204 22.66 -46.48 -0.28
N LEU A 205 21.86 -45.50 -0.68
CA LEU A 205 22.13 -44.09 -0.41
C LEU A 205 22.18 -43.79 1.09
N LYS A 206 21.31 -44.38 1.90
CA LYS A 206 21.35 -44.25 3.37
C LYS A 206 22.65 -44.81 3.94
N TRP A 207 23.12 -45.95 3.43
CA TRP A 207 24.38 -46.54 3.85
C TRP A 207 25.57 -45.63 3.49
N GLN A 208 25.59 -45.08 2.27
CA GLN A 208 26.62 -44.13 1.82
C GLN A 208 26.62 -42.84 2.67
N GLU A 209 25.43 -42.29 2.95
CA GLU A 209 25.28 -41.11 3.80
C GLU A 209 25.83 -41.34 5.21
N SER A 210 25.51 -42.49 5.82
CA SER A 210 26.02 -42.87 7.14
C SER A 210 27.55 -42.94 7.15
N ARG A 211 28.15 -43.59 6.14
CA ARG A 211 29.61 -43.69 5.98
C ARG A 211 30.27 -42.32 5.81
N LEU A 212 29.68 -41.44 5.00
CA LEU A 212 30.18 -40.08 4.81
C LEU A 212 30.05 -39.22 6.07
N LYS A 213 28.99 -39.39 6.86
CA LYS A 213 28.83 -38.74 8.17
C LYS A 213 29.92 -39.16 9.14
N GLU A 214 30.22 -40.45 9.25
CA GLU A 214 31.31 -40.94 10.09
C GLU A 214 32.67 -40.40 9.65
N SER A 215 32.92 -40.34 8.34
CA SER A 215 34.15 -39.77 7.79
C SER A 215 34.28 -38.28 8.11
N ASN A 216 33.20 -37.50 7.96
CA ASN A 216 33.17 -36.08 8.32
C ASN A 216 33.37 -35.85 9.82
N GLN A 217 32.79 -36.69 10.68
CA GLN A 217 33.02 -36.61 12.12
C GLN A 217 34.50 -36.85 12.45
N LYS A 218 35.14 -37.85 11.84
CA LYS A 218 36.58 -38.11 12.01
C LYS A 218 37.43 -36.92 11.57
N LEU A 219 37.13 -36.35 10.40
CA LEU A 219 37.84 -35.16 9.89
C LEU A 219 37.63 -33.93 10.78
N THR A 220 36.43 -33.76 11.34
CA THR A 220 36.12 -32.66 12.27
C THR A 220 36.94 -32.78 13.55
N VAL A 221 37.05 -34.00 14.12
CA VAL A 221 37.89 -34.25 15.29
C VAL A 221 39.37 -33.98 14.96
N GLN A 222 39.86 -34.44 13.82
CA GLN A 222 41.24 -34.17 13.38
C GLN A 222 41.50 -32.68 13.19
N ARG A 223 40.59 -31.95 12.53
CA ARG A 223 40.68 -30.49 12.38
C ARG A 223 40.79 -29.81 13.73
N ASN A 224 39.90 -30.14 14.67
CA ASN A 224 39.90 -29.53 16.01
C ASN A 224 41.22 -29.80 16.76
N GLN A 225 41.78 -31.01 16.62
CA GLN A 225 43.07 -31.36 17.21
C GLN A 225 44.22 -30.53 16.61
N VAL A 226 44.26 -30.39 15.28
CA VAL A 226 45.28 -29.57 14.60
C VAL A 226 45.14 -28.10 14.97
N GLU A 227 43.91 -27.58 15.07
CA GLU A 227 43.66 -26.21 15.52
C GLU A 227 44.15 -25.99 16.97
N LEU A 228 43.93 -26.96 17.86
CA LEU A 228 44.45 -26.91 19.23
C LEU A 228 45.97 -26.86 19.22
N GLN A 229 46.62 -27.76 18.47
CA GLN A 229 48.07 -27.79 18.34
C GLN A 229 48.64 -26.49 17.75
N ALA A 230 47.95 -25.90 16.76
CA ALA A 230 48.34 -24.62 16.20
C ALA A 230 48.25 -23.49 17.24
N LYS A 231 47.15 -23.44 18.02
CA LYS A 231 46.98 -22.45 19.11
C LYS A 231 48.05 -22.61 20.18
N GLU A 232 48.36 -23.84 20.59
CA GLU A 232 49.44 -24.13 21.53
C GLU A 232 50.81 -23.72 20.97
N ALA A 233 51.09 -24.01 19.70
CA ALA A 233 52.33 -23.59 19.05
C ALA A 233 52.47 -22.06 18.99
N ILE A 234 51.39 -21.34 18.69
CA ILE A 234 51.35 -19.87 18.71
C ILE A 234 51.66 -19.37 20.12
N LEU A 235 50.99 -19.90 21.15
CA LEU A 235 51.22 -19.52 22.55
C LEU A 235 52.68 -19.78 22.96
N MET A 236 53.22 -20.95 22.64
CA MET A 236 54.61 -21.28 22.94
C MET A 236 55.61 -20.39 22.19
N SER A 237 55.28 -19.96 20.96
CA SER A 237 56.11 -19.01 20.21
C SER A 237 56.07 -17.61 20.80
N ALA A 238 54.91 -17.18 21.29
CA ALA A 238 54.71 -15.91 21.98
C ALA A 238 55.52 -15.84 23.28
N LEU A 239 55.45 -16.90 24.10
CA LEU A 239 56.25 -17.02 25.33
C LEU A 239 57.77 -17.01 25.08
N ARG A 240 58.24 -17.53 23.93
CA ARG A 240 59.66 -17.54 23.58
C ARG A 240 60.19 -16.17 23.14
N ARG A 241 59.34 -15.26 22.66
CA ARG A 241 59.73 -13.94 22.14
C ARG A 241 58.72 -12.86 22.55
N PRO A 242 58.74 -12.42 23.82
CA PRO A 242 57.79 -11.43 24.33
C PRO A 242 57.90 -10.06 23.62
N GLU A 243 59.09 -9.70 23.15
CA GLU A 243 59.33 -8.45 22.40
C GLU A 243 58.57 -8.43 21.06
N LEU A 244 58.54 -9.58 20.36
CA LEU A 244 57.81 -9.73 19.10
C LEU A 244 56.30 -9.71 19.34
N GLU A 245 55.85 -10.27 20.45
CA GLU A 245 54.44 -10.26 20.84
C GLU A 245 53.97 -8.84 21.22
N SER A 246 54.82 -8.05 21.90
CA SER A 246 54.55 -6.63 22.17
C SER A 246 54.42 -5.84 20.87
N ALA A 247 55.39 -5.98 19.95
CA ALA A 247 55.35 -5.32 18.66
C ALA A 247 54.13 -5.75 17.82
N TYR A 248 53.74 -7.03 17.89
CA TYR A 248 52.55 -7.53 17.24
C TYR A 248 51.27 -6.92 17.84
N LYS A 249 51.16 -6.82 19.16
CA LYS A 249 50.03 -6.13 19.84
C LYS A 249 49.96 -4.66 19.48
N GLU A 250 51.10 -3.96 19.46
CA GLU A 250 51.17 -2.56 19.04
C GLU A 250 50.73 -2.37 17.58
N CYS A 251 51.12 -3.30 16.69
CA CYS A 251 50.62 -3.32 15.32
C CYS A 251 49.12 -3.59 15.25
N LEU A 252 48.60 -4.49 16.08
CA LEU A 252 47.17 -4.83 16.12
C LEU A 252 46.34 -3.64 16.63
N GLU A 253 46.76 -3.02 17.73
CA GLU A 253 46.16 -1.79 18.28
C GLU A 253 46.24 -0.64 17.28
N ALA A 254 47.37 -0.47 16.58
CA ALA A 254 47.47 0.51 15.51
C ALA A 254 46.47 0.20 14.40
N THR A 255 46.33 -1.06 13.96
CA THR A 255 45.35 -1.43 12.94
C THR A 255 43.91 -1.24 13.38
N GLU A 256 43.56 -1.52 14.63
CA GLU A 256 42.22 -1.26 15.19
C GLU A 256 41.93 0.24 15.23
N LEU A 257 42.89 1.06 15.69
CA LEU A 257 42.77 2.52 15.67
C LEU A 257 42.63 3.06 14.24
N TYR A 258 43.33 2.47 13.26
CA TYR A 258 43.16 2.81 11.85
C TYR A 258 41.79 2.40 11.31
N GLN A 259 41.27 1.22 11.69
CA GLN A 259 39.93 0.77 11.30
C GLN A 259 38.86 1.70 11.87
N ASP A 260 38.98 2.08 13.14
CA ASP A 260 38.07 3.02 13.80
C ASP A 260 38.15 4.43 13.18
N ALA A 261 39.35 4.92 12.86
CA ALA A 261 39.54 6.23 12.24
C ALA A 261 38.99 6.30 10.81
N VAL A 262 39.09 5.21 10.05
CA VAL A 262 38.53 5.08 8.69
C VAL A 262 37.04 4.73 8.73
N GLY A 263 36.52 4.33 9.89
CA GLY A 263 35.14 3.88 10.07
C GLY A 263 34.87 2.50 9.45
N LEU A 264 35.88 1.65 9.28
CA LEU A 264 35.70 0.27 8.81
C LEU A 264 35.21 -0.60 9.98
N GLU A 265 33.97 -1.08 9.91
CA GLU A 265 33.34 -1.88 10.96
C GLU A 265 33.66 -3.38 10.83
N SER A 266 33.75 -3.90 9.60
CA SER A 266 34.20 -5.28 9.39
C SER A 266 34.74 -5.48 7.98
N ALA A 267 35.72 -6.38 7.86
CA ALA A 267 36.23 -6.90 6.60
C ALA A 267 36.14 -8.43 6.62
N GLN A 268 35.40 -9.02 5.68
CA GLN A 268 35.22 -10.46 5.58
C GLN A 268 35.60 -10.93 4.18
N TYR A 269 36.47 -11.94 4.11
CA TYR A 269 36.79 -12.62 2.86
C TYR A 269 36.06 -13.96 2.80
N LEU A 270 35.14 -14.10 1.85
CA LEU A 270 34.39 -15.32 1.61
C LEU A 270 35.16 -16.20 0.62
N GLU A 271 35.95 -17.16 1.15
CA GLU A 271 36.82 -18.04 0.36
C GLU A 271 36.06 -18.81 -0.73
N GLU A 272 34.85 -19.28 -0.43
CA GLU A 272 34.01 -20.05 -1.36
C GLU A 272 33.60 -19.25 -2.61
N SER A 273 33.51 -17.93 -2.49
CA SER A 273 33.02 -17.05 -3.56
C SER A 273 34.07 -16.08 -4.12
N ASN A 274 35.26 -16.04 -3.50
CA ASN A 274 36.31 -15.04 -3.74
C ASN A 274 35.78 -13.60 -3.67
N VAL A 275 34.93 -13.34 -2.68
CA VAL A 275 34.32 -12.03 -2.44
C VAL A 275 34.87 -11.43 -1.16
N LEU A 276 35.38 -10.21 -1.26
CA LEU A 276 35.73 -9.36 -0.12
C LEU A 276 34.54 -8.45 0.19
N VAL A 277 34.02 -8.52 1.41
CA VAL A 277 32.94 -7.67 1.92
C VAL A 277 33.52 -6.71 2.94
N LEU A 278 33.41 -5.42 2.67
CA LEU A 278 33.83 -4.33 3.55
C LEU A 278 32.59 -3.56 4.01
N LYS A 279 32.42 -3.42 5.33
CA LYS A 279 31.35 -2.61 5.93
C LYS A 279 31.94 -1.37 6.56
N TYR A 280 31.45 -0.21 6.15
CA TYR A 280 31.87 1.08 6.67
C TYR A 280 30.72 1.76 7.41
N LYS A 281 31.05 2.39 8.53
CA LYS A 281 30.18 3.26 9.30
C LYS A 281 30.56 4.71 9.03
N VAL A 282 29.70 5.41 8.29
CA VAL A 282 29.91 6.79 7.88
C VAL A 282 29.13 7.72 8.79
N LEU A 283 29.81 8.71 9.39
CA LEU A 283 29.18 9.77 10.20
C LEU A 283 29.00 11.04 9.34
N PRO A 284 27.75 11.42 9.01
CA PRO A 284 27.48 12.55 8.13
C PRO A 284 27.88 13.90 8.75
N GLY A 285 28.72 14.66 8.01
CA GLY A 285 29.23 15.97 8.41
C GLY A 285 30.65 16.00 9.03
N SER A 286 31.35 14.86 9.11
CA SER A 286 32.78 14.84 9.45
C SER A 286 33.60 15.24 8.23
N SER A 287 33.76 16.54 8.00
CA SER A 287 34.62 17.06 6.93
C SER A 287 36.09 16.95 7.34
N THR A 288 36.66 15.74 7.21
CA THR A 288 38.06 15.46 6.84
C THR A 288 38.40 14.01 7.18
N LEU A 289 38.59 13.18 6.15
CA LEU A 289 39.57 12.09 6.20
C LEU A 289 40.94 12.75 6.38
N HIS A 290 41.35 13.02 7.62
CA HIS A 290 42.72 13.45 7.87
C HIS A 290 43.65 12.32 7.43
N SER A 291 44.69 12.66 6.68
CA SER A 291 45.91 11.85 6.59
C SER A 291 46.40 11.61 8.03
N VAL A 292 46.08 10.45 8.60
CA VAL A 292 46.50 10.08 9.95
C VAL A 292 47.98 9.75 9.90
N ASP A 293 48.79 10.72 10.32
CA ASP A 293 50.22 10.57 10.54
C ASP A 293 50.41 9.75 11.85
N PRO A 294 50.94 8.51 11.81
CA PRO A 294 50.92 7.56 12.94
C PRO A 294 51.59 8.09 14.21
N SER A 295 52.50 9.05 14.08
CA SER A 295 53.31 9.58 15.18
C SER A 295 52.63 10.68 16.03
N LYS A 296 51.39 11.11 15.71
CA LYS A 296 50.73 12.25 16.41
C LYS A 296 49.25 12.04 16.76
N ALA A 297 48.76 10.80 16.83
CA ALA A 297 47.36 10.52 17.18
C ALA A 297 47.07 10.76 18.68
N ARG A 298 46.87 12.03 19.07
CA ARG A 298 46.14 12.37 20.31
C ARG A 298 44.69 12.69 19.93
N THR A 299 43.81 11.80 20.34
CA THR A 299 42.37 11.77 20.08
C THR A 299 41.68 12.97 20.75
N THR A 300 41.30 13.98 19.98
CA THR A 300 40.24 14.93 20.41
C THR A 300 38.90 14.39 19.94
N GLN A 301 38.17 13.75 20.85
CA GLN A 301 36.76 13.44 20.65
C GLN A 301 35.96 14.75 20.62
N VAL A 302 35.42 15.10 19.45
CA VAL A 302 34.48 16.21 19.27
C VAL A 302 33.16 15.66 18.75
N GLY A 303 32.06 16.02 19.43
CA GLY A 303 30.74 16.14 18.82
C GLY A 303 29.75 14.99 19.03
N LYS A 304 29.10 14.94 20.20
CA LYS A 304 27.80 14.27 20.38
C LYS A 304 26.70 15.11 19.71
N ASN A 305 26.58 15.04 18.39
CA ASN A 305 25.37 15.50 17.69
C ASN A 305 24.59 14.25 17.26
N GLY A 306 23.30 14.17 17.61
CA GLY A 306 22.42 13.01 17.39
C GLY A 306 22.06 12.71 15.93
N ARG A 307 23.03 12.74 15.01
CA ARG A 307 22.87 12.38 13.61
C ARG A 307 22.93 10.85 13.46
N LYS A 308 22.05 10.29 12.63
CA LYS A 308 21.99 8.85 12.34
C LYS A 308 23.23 8.43 11.55
N ALA A 309 23.92 7.39 12.00
CA ALA A 309 25.03 6.80 11.24
C ALA A 309 24.50 6.08 10.00
N VAL A 310 25.22 6.20 8.88
CA VAL A 310 24.91 5.50 7.62
C VAL A 310 25.90 4.35 7.45
N PHE A 311 25.41 3.14 7.15
CA PHE A 311 26.25 1.97 6.94
C PHE A 311 26.37 1.68 5.45
N LEU A 312 27.59 1.75 4.91
CA LEU A 312 27.93 1.44 3.53
C LEU A 312 28.51 0.03 3.46
N GLN A 313 27.99 -0.81 2.57
CA GLN A 313 28.54 -2.14 2.32
C GLN A 313 29.08 -2.25 0.90
N LEU A 314 30.35 -2.61 0.79
CA LEU A 314 31.07 -2.83 -0.46
C LEU A 314 31.38 -4.32 -0.59
N SER A 315 30.80 -4.98 -1.60
CA SER A 315 31.13 -6.37 -1.91
C SER A 315 31.88 -6.44 -3.24
N MET A 316 33.08 -7.00 -3.21
CA MET A 316 34.01 -6.98 -4.34
C MET A 316 34.44 -8.41 -4.68
N LYS A 317 34.19 -8.84 -5.91
CA LYS A 317 34.69 -10.11 -6.43
C LYS A 317 36.03 -9.90 -7.12
N LEU A 318 37.06 -10.60 -6.65
CA LEU A 318 38.41 -10.51 -7.20
C LEU A 318 38.74 -11.75 -8.02
N HIS A 319 39.56 -11.58 -9.06
CA HIS A 319 40.08 -12.69 -9.82
C HIS A 319 41.14 -13.45 -8.99
N PRO A 320 41.02 -14.77 -8.78
CA PRO A 320 41.79 -15.51 -7.79
C PRO A 320 43.31 -15.56 -8.08
N ARG A 321 43.73 -15.36 -9.33
CA ARG A 321 45.15 -15.37 -9.73
C ARG A 321 45.76 -13.99 -9.96
N SER A 322 44.95 -13.00 -10.32
CA SER A 322 45.46 -11.69 -10.76
C SER A 322 45.07 -10.56 -9.81
N GLY A 323 44.24 -10.85 -8.80
CA GLY A 323 43.67 -9.83 -7.92
C GLY A 323 42.79 -8.80 -8.64
N ARG A 324 42.48 -9.03 -9.93
CA ARG A 324 41.76 -8.05 -10.74
C ARG A 324 40.30 -7.96 -10.30
N LEU A 325 39.80 -6.74 -10.19
CA LEU A 325 38.42 -6.47 -9.82
C LEU A 325 37.45 -6.93 -10.92
N MET A 326 36.65 -7.95 -10.62
CA MET A 326 35.71 -8.56 -11.57
C MET A 326 34.32 -7.97 -11.44
N LEU A 327 33.84 -7.81 -10.21
CA LEU A 327 32.51 -7.31 -9.90
C LEU A 327 32.56 -6.50 -8.60
N VAL A 328 31.79 -5.42 -8.54
CA VAL A 328 31.56 -4.63 -7.32
C VAL A 328 30.08 -4.40 -7.18
N THR A 329 29.56 -4.60 -5.99
CA THR A 329 28.23 -4.16 -5.59
C THR A 329 28.37 -3.23 -4.38
N VAL A 330 27.71 -2.09 -4.45
CA VAL A 330 27.67 -1.11 -3.36
C VAL A 330 26.24 -1.02 -2.88
N GLU A 331 26.01 -1.31 -1.60
CA GLU A 331 24.70 -1.25 -0.96
C GLU A 331 24.64 -0.03 -0.03
N ASN A 332 23.45 0.58 0.05
CA ASN A 332 23.16 1.73 0.92
C ASN A 332 23.98 3.00 0.62
N ALA A 333 24.43 3.19 -0.62
CA ALA A 333 25.18 4.38 -1.00
C ALA A 333 24.36 5.69 -0.97
N GLY A 334 23.03 5.61 -1.15
CA GLY A 334 22.16 6.79 -1.22
C GLY A 334 22.40 7.71 -2.42
N CYS A 335 23.37 7.39 -3.29
CA CYS A 335 23.74 8.12 -4.50
C CYS A 335 24.14 7.16 -5.63
N ASP A 336 24.17 7.65 -6.87
CA ASP A 336 24.66 6.86 -8.01
C ASP A 336 26.20 6.81 -8.01
N VAL A 337 26.73 5.60 -7.97
CA VAL A 337 28.17 5.28 -7.93
C VAL A 337 28.61 4.40 -9.11
N LYS A 338 27.75 4.21 -10.12
CA LYS A 338 28.05 3.33 -11.27
C LYS A 338 29.29 3.76 -12.06
N ASP A 339 29.47 5.07 -12.23
CA ASP A 339 30.63 5.67 -12.89
C ASP A 339 31.93 5.44 -12.09
N VAL A 340 31.88 5.53 -10.76
CA VAL A 340 33.00 5.23 -9.86
C VAL A 340 33.38 3.76 -9.95
N ILE A 341 32.39 2.86 -9.92
CA ILE A 341 32.60 1.41 -10.07
C ILE A 341 33.26 1.10 -11.41
N GLN A 342 32.77 1.70 -12.50
CA GLN A 342 33.32 1.46 -13.84
C GLN A 342 34.75 2.01 -13.98
N THR A 343 35.02 3.17 -13.39
CA THR A 343 36.36 3.78 -13.38
C THR A 343 37.34 2.97 -12.55
N ALA A 344 36.93 2.48 -11.38
CA ALA A 344 37.74 1.58 -10.56
C ALA A 344 38.04 0.26 -11.26
N LYS A 345 37.06 -0.32 -11.96
CA LYS A 345 37.21 -1.58 -12.70
C LYS A 345 38.17 -1.46 -13.88
N THR A 346 38.15 -0.32 -14.58
CA THR A 346 39.08 -0.06 -15.70
C THR A 346 40.51 0.15 -15.21
N ARG A 347 40.69 0.85 -14.08
CA ARG A 347 42.00 1.11 -13.47
C ARG A 347 42.53 -0.04 -12.60
N ASN A 348 41.65 -0.99 -12.24
CA ASN A 348 41.92 -2.00 -11.23
C ASN A 348 42.38 -1.41 -9.88
N ASP A 349 41.76 -0.30 -9.48
CA ASP A 349 42.15 0.50 -8.31
C ASP A 349 41.05 0.46 -7.23
N ILE A 350 41.27 -0.39 -6.23
CA ILE A 350 40.36 -0.60 -5.09
C ILE A 350 40.38 0.61 -4.17
N SER A 351 41.53 1.25 -3.99
CA SER A 351 41.67 2.43 -3.14
C SER A 351 40.87 3.60 -3.69
N PHE A 352 40.92 3.82 -5.01
CA PHE A 352 40.09 4.81 -5.68
C PHE A 352 38.59 4.53 -5.50
N LEU A 353 38.17 3.26 -5.66
CA LEU A 353 36.77 2.87 -5.45
C LEU A 353 36.29 3.24 -4.05
N VAL A 354 37.03 2.83 -3.02
CA VAL A 354 36.63 3.04 -1.62
C VAL A 354 36.61 4.53 -1.27
N ALA A 355 37.66 5.27 -1.63
CA ALA A 355 37.77 6.69 -1.30
C ALA A 355 36.67 7.53 -1.97
N GLU A 356 36.44 7.33 -3.27
CA GLU A 356 35.47 8.10 -4.05
C GLU A 356 34.02 7.71 -3.70
N THR A 357 33.75 6.42 -3.41
CA THR A 357 32.41 6.01 -2.95
C THR A 357 32.09 6.60 -1.58
N LEU A 358 33.03 6.56 -0.63
CA LEU A 358 32.84 7.17 0.69
C LEU A 358 32.62 8.69 0.59
N ASP A 359 33.41 9.39 -0.23
CA ASP A 359 33.25 10.85 -0.44
C ASP A 359 31.86 11.21 -0.98
N ARG A 360 31.35 10.46 -1.96
CA ARG A 360 30.01 10.70 -2.52
C ARG A 360 28.89 10.37 -1.53
N VAL A 361 29.04 9.32 -0.75
CA VAL A 361 28.07 8.95 0.30
C VAL A 361 28.04 10.02 1.39
N MET A 362 29.20 10.55 1.80
CA MET A 362 29.29 11.65 2.75
C MET A 362 28.63 12.94 2.22
N LYS A 363 28.75 13.23 0.92
CA LYS A 363 28.12 14.40 0.28
C LYS A 363 26.60 14.24 0.11
N ALA A 364 26.13 13.02 -0.15
CA ALA A 364 24.72 12.71 -0.34
C ALA A 364 23.91 12.72 0.97
N HIS A 365 24.58 12.50 2.11
CA HIS A 365 24.00 12.50 3.44
C HIS A 365 24.65 13.59 4.33
N PRO A 366 24.19 14.85 4.27
CA PRO A 366 24.76 15.98 5.04
C PRO A 366 24.44 16.02 6.54
#